data_AF-A0A1G1FFQ1-F1
#
_entry.id   AF-A0A1G1FFQ1-F1
#
_cell.length_a   1.000
_cell.length_b   1.000
_cell.length_c   1.000
_cell.angle_alpha   90.00
_cell.angle_beta   90.00
_cell.angle_gamma   90.00
#
_symmetry.space_group_name_H-M   'P 1'
#
loop_
_entity.id
_entity.type
_entity.pdbx_description
1 polymer ?
#
loop_
_entity_poly.entity_id
_entity_poly.type
_entity_poly.pdbx_seq_one_letter_code
_entity_poly.pdbx_strand_id
1 'polypeptide(L)'
;MTNAIEVAIKMETDAIKFYKAAADKTKNSVGKKMFLTVREDEKRHLNMLTQIFRGIDITVKDVSPMKNIKTVFETLKDEMMKKVGATDDELEAFRIASQMEKEGIEFYKKALSEAKTEKERILFERLIKEEEQHYSIFSNSYSFLSDTGNWFMWEEHSIVDGGTPWA
;
A
#
# COMPACT_ATOMS: atom_id res chain seq x y z
N MET A 1 -10.08 -19.50 -0.14
CA MET A 1 -9.18 -18.62 0.64
C MET A 1 -7.76 -18.60 0.11
N THR A 2 -7.22 -19.71 -0.42
CA THR A 2 -5.89 -19.73 -1.07
C THR A 2 -5.72 -18.62 -2.10
N ASN A 3 -6.75 -18.41 -2.93
CA ASN A 3 -6.81 -17.31 -3.89
C ASN A 3 -6.71 -15.91 -3.22
N ALA A 4 -7.33 -15.68 -2.05
CA ALA A 4 -7.28 -14.38 -1.38
C ALA A 4 -5.90 -14.07 -0.78
N ILE A 5 -5.24 -15.06 -0.17
CA ILE A 5 -3.88 -14.86 0.37
C ILE A 5 -2.85 -14.73 -0.76
N GLU A 6 -2.99 -15.48 -1.85
CA GLU A 6 -2.14 -15.34 -3.04
C GLU A 6 -2.28 -13.95 -3.66
N VAL A 7 -3.51 -13.44 -3.79
CA VAL A 7 -3.77 -12.08 -4.28
C VAL A 7 -3.21 -11.04 -3.30
N ALA A 8 -3.38 -11.21 -1.99
CA ALA A 8 -2.79 -10.33 -0.98
C ALA A 8 -1.26 -10.27 -1.08
N ILE A 9 -0.59 -11.43 -1.14
CA ILE A 9 0.86 -11.52 -1.32
C ILE A 9 1.32 -10.75 -2.57
N LYS A 10 0.55 -10.87 -3.67
CA LYS A 10 0.84 -10.14 -4.89
C LYS A 10 0.64 -8.63 -4.72
N MET A 11 -0.46 -8.21 -4.10
CA MET A 11 -0.75 -6.80 -3.81
C MET A 11 0.38 -6.17 -3.00
N GLU A 12 0.82 -6.81 -1.90
CA GLU A 12 1.95 -6.34 -1.11
C GLU A 12 3.26 -6.26 -1.90
N THR A 13 3.53 -7.29 -2.71
CA THR A 13 4.72 -7.32 -3.55
C THR A 13 4.73 -6.18 -4.57
N ASP A 14 3.57 -5.83 -5.12
CA ASP A 14 3.41 -4.73 -6.07
C ASP A 14 3.49 -3.36 -5.37
N ALA A 15 2.90 -3.22 -4.18
CA ALA A 15 3.02 -2.04 -3.33
C ALA A 15 4.48 -1.74 -2.96
N ILE A 16 5.24 -2.76 -2.51
CA ILE A 16 6.68 -2.62 -2.20
C ILE A 16 7.47 -2.10 -3.40
N LYS A 17 7.21 -2.65 -4.60
CA LYS A 17 7.87 -2.20 -5.84
C LYS A 17 7.48 -0.78 -6.20
N PHE A 18 6.20 -0.45 -6.07
CA PHE A 18 5.68 0.88 -6.33
C PHE A 18 6.33 1.91 -5.39
N TYR A 19 6.30 1.68 -4.08
CA TYR A 19 6.86 2.62 -3.10
C TYR A 19 8.36 2.79 -3.23
N LYS A 20 9.10 1.75 -3.62
CA LYS A 20 10.51 1.92 -3.99
C LYS A 20 10.67 2.86 -5.18
N ALA A 21 9.90 2.66 -6.25
CA ALA A 21 9.99 3.46 -7.46
C ALA A 21 9.54 4.92 -7.22
N ALA A 22 8.47 5.12 -6.44
CA ALA A 22 7.99 6.43 -6.03
C ALA A 22 9.09 7.16 -5.23
N ALA A 23 9.65 6.52 -4.21
CA ALA A 23 10.75 7.09 -3.42
C ALA A 23 12.01 7.45 -4.24
N ASP A 24 12.31 6.70 -5.30
CA ASP A 24 13.46 7.00 -6.18
C ASP A 24 13.21 8.19 -7.10
N LYS A 25 11.95 8.45 -7.43
CA LYS A 25 11.50 9.51 -8.34
C LYS A 25 11.12 10.80 -7.61
N THR A 26 10.75 10.72 -6.34
CA THR A 26 10.52 11.87 -5.47
C THR A 26 11.85 12.54 -5.12
N LYS A 27 12.01 13.79 -5.56
CA LYS A 27 13.12 14.68 -5.20
C LYS A 27 12.98 15.11 -3.74
N ASN A 28 11.75 15.31 -3.29
CA ASN A 28 11.51 15.86 -1.97
C ASN A 28 11.76 14.85 -0.82
N SER A 29 12.58 15.26 0.15
CA SER A 29 13.17 14.37 1.16
C SER A 29 12.14 13.75 2.11
N VAL A 30 11.11 14.49 2.53
CA VAL A 30 10.08 13.95 3.45
C VAL A 30 9.13 12.99 2.75
N GLY A 31 8.83 13.20 1.47
CA GLY A 31 7.91 12.40 0.66
C GLY A 31 8.59 11.12 0.26
N LYS A 32 9.88 11.21 -0.10
CA LYS A 32 10.76 10.05 -0.21
C LYS A 32 10.78 9.23 1.09
N LYS A 33 10.93 9.88 2.25
CA LYS A 33 10.90 9.20 3.55
C LYS A 33 9.54 8.53 3.80
N MET A 34 8.43 9.19 3.49
CA MET A 34 7.07 8.64 3.62
C MET A 34 6.91 7.37 2.80
N PHE A 35 7.24 7.39 1.51
CA PHE A 35 7.19 6.20 0.65
C PHE A 35 8.10 5.08 1.17
N LEU A 36 9.30 5.41 1.66
CA LEU A 36 10.21 4.40 2.22
C LEU A 36 9.70 3.79 3.53
N THR A 37 9.04 4.58 4.39
CA THR A 37 8.43 4.09 5.63
C THR A 37 7.33 3.10 5.31
N VAL A 38 6.36 3.50 4.48
CA VAL A 38 5.22 2.64 4.10
C VAL A 38 5.71 1.37 3.39
N ARG A 39 6.74 1.46 2.54
CA ARG A 39 7.39 0.27 1.94
C ARG A 39 7.87 -0.75 2.98
N GLU A 40 8.40 -0.30 4.13
CA GLU A 40 8.83 -1.24 5.18
C GLU A 40 7.65 -1.86 5.91
N ASP A 41 6.54 -1.13 6.08
CA ASP A 41 5.29 -1.69 6.58
C ASP A 41 4.73 -2.76 5.61
N GLU A 42 4.76 -2.54 4.30
CA GLU A 42 4.29 -3.56 3.32
C GLU A 42 5.17 -4.81 3.31
N LYS A 43 6.48 -4.67 3.55
CA LYS A 43 7.35 -5.83 3.75
C LYS A 43 6.95 -6.64 4.98
N ARG A 44 6.55 -5.96 6.06
CA ARG A 44 6.02 -6.62 7.26
C ARG A 44 4.70 -7.32 6.93
N HIS A 45 3.80 -6.69 6.18
CA HIS A 45 2.54 -7.29 5.73
C HIS A 45 2.77 -8.55 4.91
N LEU A 46 3.64 -8.47 3.89
CA LEU A 46 4.06 -9.61 3.08
C LEU A 46 4.62 -10.75 3.93
N ASN A 47 5.44 -10.44 4.93
CA ASN A 47 5.96 -11.45 5.85
C ASN A 47 4.84 -12.10 6.68
N MET A 48 3.88 -11.33 7.21
CA MET A 48 2.74 -11.87 7.95
C MET A 48 1.86 -12.77 7.06
N LEU A 49 1.56 -12.34 5.84
CA LEU A 49 0.77 -13.10 4.87
C LEU A 49 1.45 -14.41 4.47
N THR A 50 2.77 -14.38 4.19
CA THR A 50 3.53 -15.59 3.84
C THR A 50 3.66 -16.57 5.00
N GLN A 51 3.73 -16.09 6.24
CA GLN A 51 3.70 -16.95 7.42
C GLN A 51 2.37 -17.67 7.59
N ILE A 52 1.24 -16.98 7.38
CA ILE A 52 -0.08 -17.63 7.39
C ILE A 52 -0.20 -18.62 6.23
N PHE A 53 0.20 -18.22 5.01
CA PHE A 53 0.14 -19.09 3.83
C PHE A 53 0.87 -20.42 4.05
N ARG A 54 2.07 -20.39 4.64
CA ARG A 54 2.86 -21.61 4.95
C ARG A 54 2.24 -22.48 6.04
N GLY A 55 1.43 -21.90 6.93
CA GLY A 55 0.74 -22.60 8.00
C GLY A 55 -0.61 -23.21 7.57
N ILE A 56 -1.07 -22.94 6.35
CA ILE A 56 -2.29 -23.52 5.78
C ILE A 56 -1.93 -24.83 5.09
N ASP A 57 -2.67 -25.89 5.42
CA ASP A 57 -2.53 -27.20 4.79
C ASP A 57 -3.09 -27.14 3.36
N ILE A 58 -2.22 -26.99 2.36
CA ILE A 58 -2.62 -26.80 0.97
C ILE A 58 -2.96 -28.16 0.36
N THR A 59 -4.24 -28.43 0.08
CA THR A 59 -4.61 -29.60 -0.73
C THR A 59 -4.42 -29.28 -2.22
N VAL A 60 -4.08 -30.29 -3.03
CA VAL A 60 -3.83 -30.13 -4.49
C VAL A 60 -5.02 -29.50 -5.25
N LYS A 61 -6.22 -29.48 -4.66
CA LYS A 61 -7.41 -28.82 -5.22
C LYS A 61 -7.47 -27.31 -4.95
N ASP A 62 -6.67 -26.79 -4.03
CA ASP A 62 -6.71 -25.40 -3.58
C ASP A 62 -5.77 -24.48 -4.36
N VAL A 63 -4.84 -25.04 -5.16
CA VAL A 63 -3.86 -24.29 -5.95
C VAL A 63 -4.43 -24.05 -7.34
N SER A 64 -4.93 -22.84 -7.60
CA SER A 64 -5.20 -22.42 -8.97
C SER A 64 -3.91 -21.89 -9.58
N PRO A 65 -3.45 -22.36 -10.75
CA PRO A 65 -2.27 -21.81 -11.38
C PRO A 65 -2.53 -20.34 -11.72
N MET A 66 -1.89 -19.43 -10.99
CA MET A 66 -1.86 -17.99 -11.29
C MET A 66 -1.13 -17.76 -12.62
N LYS A 67 -1.84 -17.95 -13.73
CA LYS A 67 -1.45 -17.40 -15.03
C LYS A 67 -2.30 -16.16 -15.27
N ASN A 68 -1.67 -14.99 -15.14
CA ASN A 68 -2.12 -13.71 -15.71
C ASN A 68 -3.29 -12.97 -15.03
N ILE A 69 -3.44 -13.00 -13.70
CA ILE A 69 -4.35 -12.04 -13.05
C ILE A 69 -3.62 -10.69 -12.98
N LYS A 70 -3.92 -9.78 -13.91
CA LYS A 70 -3.46 -8.40 -13.81
C LYS A 70 -4.19 -7.74 -12.64
N THR A 71 -3.47 -7.32 -11.61
CA THR A 71 -4.08 -6.66 -10.45
C THR A 71 -4.43 -5.22 -10.82
N VAL A 72 -5.37 -4.62 -10.10
CA VAL A 72 -5.60 -3.17 -10.21
C VAL A 72 -4.31 -2.43 -9.83
N PHE A 73 -3.56 -2.94 -8.85
CA PHE A 73 -2.21 -2.52 -8.48
C PHE A 73 -1.21 -2.51 -9.66
N GLU A 74 -1.13 -3.59 -10.45
CA GLU A 74 -0.28 -3.61 -11.65
C GLU A 74 -0.73 -2.57 -12.68
N THR A 75 -2.03 -2.33 -12.79
CA THR A 75 -2.58 -1.34 -13.73
C THR A 75 -2.25 0.09 -13.28
N LEU A 76 -2.47 0.41 -12.00
CA LEU A 76 -2.12 1.70 -11.39
C LEU A 76 -0.60 1.96 -11.45
N LYS A 77 0.21 0.93 -11.22
CA LYS A 77 1.66 0.99 -11.39
C LYS A 77 2.04 1.29 -12.84
N ASP A 78 1.46 0.58 -13.81
CA ASP A 78 1.73 0.82 -15.23
C ASP A 78 1.35 2.25 -15.65
N GLU A 79 0.21 2.76 -15.17
CA GLU A 79 -0.22 4.14 -15.38
C GLU A 79 0.77 5.15 -14.78
N MET A 80 1.22 4.92 -13.54
CA MET A 80 2.23 5.74 -12.88
C MET A 80 3.56 5.73 -13.64
N MET A 81 4.05 4.56 -14.05
CA MET A 81 5.32 4.44 -14.76
C MET A 81 5.30 5.14 -16.12
N LYS A 82 4.12 5.22 -16.77
CA LYS A 82 3.92 6.01 -17.98
C LYS A 82 3.89 7.52 -17.71
N LYS A 83 3.25 7.96 -16.62
CA LYS A 83 3.08 9.40 -16.31
C LYS A 83 4.31 10.03 -15.65
N VAL A 84 4.99 9.33 -14.75
CA VAL A 84 6.17 9.86 -14.04
C VAL A 84 7.40 9.98 -14.96
N GLY A 85 7.39 9.33 -16.12
CA GLY A 85 8.37 9.61 -17.18
C GLY A 85 8.08 10.89 -17.98
N ALA A 86 6.86 11.43 -17.87
CA ALA A 86 6.37 12.55 -18.68
C ALA A 86 6.16 13.85 -17.87
N THR A 87 5.98 13.76 -16.54
CA THR A 87 5.89 14.92 -15.64
C THR A 87 6.64 14.67 -14.33
N ASP A 88 7.28 15.72 -13.79
CA ASP A 88 7.94 15.78 -12.47
C ASP A 88 6.92 15.69 -11.29
N ASP A 89 5.76 15.07 -11.50
CA ASP A 89 4.58 15.30 -10.66
C ASP A 89 4.53 14.34 -9.47
N GLU A 90 5.30 14.69 -8.44
CA GLU A 90 5.28 14.06 -7.12
C GLU A 90 3.84 13.97 -6.56
N LEU A 91 2.95 14.90 -6.93
CA LEU A 91 1.53 14.89 -6.56
C LEU A 91 0.80 13.65 -7.08
N GLU A 92 1.07 13.22 -8.31
CA GLU A 92 0.44 12.05 -8.93
C GLU A 92 0.87 10.76 -8.20
N ALA A 93 2.11 10.70 -7.69
CA ALA A 93 2.58 9.57 -6.90
C ALA A 93 1.79 9.44 -5.59
N PHE A 94 1.51 10.55 -4.89
CA PHE A 94 0.66 10.55 -3.69
C PHE A 94 -0.78 10.15 -4.01
N ARG A 95 -1.33 10.64 -5.13
CA ARG A 95 -2.68 10.25 -5.57
C ARG A 95 -2.78 8.74 -5.79
N ILE A 96 -1.83 8.19 -6.54
CA ILE A 96 -1.81 6.75 -6.88
C ILE A 96 -1.59 5.91 -5.62
N ALA A 97 -0.69 6.32 -4.73
CA ALA A 97 -0.49 5.68 -3.44
C ALA A 97 -1.80 5.62 -2.64
N SER A 98 -2.51 6.74 -2.49
CA SER A 98 -3.81 6.75 -1.79
C SER A 98 -4.85 5.83 -2.44
N GLN A 99 -4.86 5.71 -3.77
CA GLN A 99 -5.77 4.79 -4.46
C GLN A 99 -5.40 3.32 -4.22
N MET A 100 -4.11 2.99 -4.23
CA MET A 100 -3.62 1.65 -3.92
C MET A 100 -4.02 1.24 -2.50
N GLU A 101 -3.79 2.10 -1.51
CA GLU A 101 -4.19 1.84 -0.13
C GLU A 101 -5.69 1.61 0.03
N LYS A 102 -6.50 2.45 -0.64
CA LYS A 102 -7.96 2.30 -0.64
C LYS A 102 -8.41 0.96 -1.20
N GLU A 103 -7.77 0.49 -2.26
CA GLU A 103 -8.07 -0.82 -2.85
C GLU A 103 -7.59 -1.97 -1.96
N GLY A 104 -6.46 -1.81 -1.26
CA GLY A 104 -5.99 -2.71 -0.21
C GLY A 104 -7.02 -2.88 0.90
N ILE A 105 -7.52 -1.77 1.43
CA ILE A 105 -8.57 -1.74 2.47
C ILE A 105 -9.82 -2.51 2.04
N GLU A 106 -10.35 -2.20 0.86
CA GLU A 106 -11.58 -2.86 0.36
C GLU A 106 -11.36 -4.35 0.11
N PHE A 107 -10.19 -4.73 -0.41
CA PHE A 107 -9.81 -6.12 -0.59
C PHE A 107 -9.74 -6.85 0.76
N TYR A 108 -9.06 -6.28 1.76
CA TYR A 108 -8.92 -6.91 3.07
C TYR A 108 -10.23 -6.97 3.84
N LYS A 109 -11.12 -5.97 3.71
CA LYS A 109 -12.49 -6.03 4.27
C LYS A 109 -13.28 -7.20 3.67
N LYS A 110 -13.16 -7.42 2.36
CA LYS A 110 -13.76 -8.58 1.70
C LYS A 110 -13.13 -9.89 2.20
N ALA A 111 -11.80 -9.97 2.25
CA ALA A 111 -11.09 -11.15 2.71
C ALA A 111 -11.44 -11.52 4.17
N LEU A 112 -11.58 -10.52 5.05
CA LEU A 112 -12.03 -10.69 6.43
C LEU A 112 -13.45 -11.29 6.52
N SER A 113 -14.36 -10.88 5.63
CA SER A 113 -15.72 -11.43 5.58
C SER A 113 -15.76 -12.91 5.16
N GLU A 114 -14.74 -13.36 4.43
CA GLU A 114 -14.59 -14.73 3.91
C GLU A 114 -13.63 -15.60 4.76
N ALA A 115 -13.00 -15.02 5.79
CA ALA A 115 -12.02 -15.70 6.63
C ALA A 115 -12.65 -16.84 7.44
N LYS A 116 -12.02 -18.02 7.44
CA LYS A 116 -12.56 -19.21 8.13
C LYS A 116 -11.90 -19.49 9.47
N THR A 117 -10.73 -18.92 9.71
CA THR A 117 -9.98 -19.13 10.95
C THR A 117 -9.80 -17.83 11.72
N GLU A 118 -9.74 -17.92 13.04
CA GLU A 118 -9.49 -16.77 13.90
C GLU A 118 -8.14 -16.08 13.57
N LYS A 119 -7.14 -16.87 13.19
CA LYS A 119 -5.83 -16.34 12.77
C LYS A 119 -5.93 -15.46 11.53
N GLU A 120 -6.72 -15.87 10.52
CA GLU A 120 -6.96 -15.06 9.32
C GLU A 120 -7.74 -13.79 9.65
N ARG A 121 -8.74 -13.88 10.53
CA ARG A 121 -9.53 -12.71 10.95
C ARG A 121 -8.66 -11.65 11.63
N ILE A 122 -7.86 -12.06 12.61
CA ILE A 122 -6.92 -11.16 13.32
C ILE A 122 -5.92 -10.53 12.33
N LEU A 123 -5.41 -11.31 11.37
CA LEU A 123 -4.49 -10.78 10.36
C LEU A 123 -5.18 -9.71 9.51
N PHE A 124 -6.34 -10.01 8.92
CA PHE A 124 -7.00 -9.06 8.02
C PHE A 124 -7.51 -7.81 8.76
N GLU A 125 -8.00 -7.94 9.99
CA GLU A 125 -8.35 -6.77 10.83
C GLU A 125 -7.14 -5.86 11.06
N ARG A 126 -5.98 -6.47 11.33
CA ARG A 126 -4.73 -5.71 11.49
C ARG A 126 -4.31 -5.02 10.20
N LEU A 127 -4.32 -5.74 9.07
CA LEU A 127 -3.97 -5.19 7.76
C LEU A 127 -4.88 -4.01 7.41
N ILE A 128 -6.21 -4.17 7.51
CA ILE A 128 -7.18 -3.08 7.26
C ILE A 128 -6.82 -1.82 8.04
N LYS A 129 -6.50 -1.96 9.34
CA LYS A 129 -6.16 -0.81 10.19
C LYS A 129 -4.86 -0.13 9.75
N GLU A 130 -3.84 -0.89 9.37
CA GLU A 130 -2.56 -0.34 8.90
C GLU A 130 -2.75 0.36 7.54
N GLU A 131 -3.49 -0.23 6.61
CA GLU A 131 -3.80 0.39 5.31
C GLU A 131 -4.68 1.64 5.44
N GLU A 132 -5.63 1.68 6.38
CA GLU A 132 -6.41 2.90 6.67
C GLU A 132 -5.51 4.06 7.14
N GLN A 133 -4.42 3.75 7.87
CA GLN A 133 -3.43 4.75 8.26
C GLN A 133 -2.60 5.20 7.06
N HIS A 134 -2.11 4.28 6.23
CA HIS A 134 -1.38 4.60 5.01
C HIS A 134 -2.22 5.47 4.05
N TYR A 135 -3.48 5.09 3.83
CA TYR A 135 -4.45 5.85 3.03
C TYR A 135 -4.60 7.28 3.53
N SER A 136 -4.79 7.45 4.85
CA SER A 136 -4.94 8.78 5.47
C SER A 136 -3.69 9.63 5.23
N ILE A 137 -2.49 9.06 5.44
CA ILE A 137 -1.22 9.75 5.23
C ILE A 137 -1.10 10.25 3.79
N PHE A 138 -1.35 9.39 2.79
CA PHE A 138 -1.21 9.77 1.38
C PHE A 138 -2.34 10.68 0.89
N SER A 139 -3.59 10.43 1.27
CA SER A 139 -4.72 11.27 0.85
C SER A 139 -4.66 12.68 1.46
N ASN A 140 -4.24 12.81 2.71
CA ASN A 140 -4.01 14.13 3.34
C ASN A 140 -2.84 14.86 2.68
N SER A 141 -1.74 14.16 2.40
CA SER A 141 -0.58 14.75 1.71
C SER A 141 -0.92 15.23 0.31
N TYR A 142 -1.65 14.41 -0.45
CA TYR A 142 -2.18 14.80 -1.75
C TYR A 142 -3.08 16.03 -1.65
N SER A 143 -4.04 16.02 -0.72
CA SER A 143 -4.99 17.12 -0.54
C SER A 143 -4.27 18.42 -0.21
N PHE A 144 -3.33 18.40 0.74
CA PHE A 144 -2.52 19.55 1.14
C PHE A 144 -1.70 20.12 -0.04
N LEU A 145 -1.02 19.27 -0.79
CA LEU A 145 -0.18 19.70 -1.91
C LEU A 145 -1.01 20.17 -3.11
N SER A 146 -2.20 19.58 -3.34
CA SER A 146 -3.10 19.95 -4.43
C SER A 146 -3.84 21.27 -4.20
N ASP A 147 -4.22 21.56 -2.96
CA ASP A 147 -5.01 22.75 -2.60
C ASP A 147 -4.12 23.99 -2.40
N THR A 148 -2.93 23.82 -1.81
CA THR A 148 -2.08 24.96 -1.47
C THR A 148 -1.19 25.45 -2.62
N GLY A 149 -0.96 24.64 -3.66
CA GLY A 149 0.02 24.92 -4.72
C GLY A 149 1.46 25.13 -4.22
N ASN A 150 1.70 24.99 -2.92
CA ASN A 150 2.88 25.43 -2.20
C ASN A 150 3.77 24.23 -1.85
N TRP A 151 4.37 23.62 -2.88
CA TRP A 151 5.48 22.67 -2.72
C TRP A 151 6.61 23.23 -1.85
N PHE A 152 6.80 24.56 -1.87
CA PHE A 152 7.85 25.27 -1.15
C PHE A 152 7.63 25.35 0.38
N MET A 153 6.38 25.28 0.87
CA MET A 153 6.09 25.38 2.32
C MET A 153 6.20 24.05 3.07
N TRP A 154 6.22 22.94 2.33
CA TRP A 154 6.35 21.61 2.91
C TRP A 154 7.76 21.37 3.48
N GLU A 155 8.77 22.14 3.05
CA GLU A 155 10.11 22.13 3.66
C GLU A 155 10.13 22.75 5.08
N GLU A 156 9.30 23.75 5.38
CA GLU A 156 9.31 24.44 6.68
C GLU A 156 8.39 23.80 7.74
N HIS A 157 7.31 23.13 7.33
CA HIS A 157 6.35 22.52 8.27
C HIS A 157 6.70 21.09 8.74
N SER A 158 7.79 20.51 8.25
CA SER A 158 8.24 19.17 8.63
C SER A 158 8.74 19.03 10.08
N ILE A 159 8.57 20.06 10.93
CA ILE A 159 9.00 20.08 12.34
C ILE A 159 7.83 19.97 13.34
N VAL A 160 6.55 20.03 12.93
CA VAL A 160 5.44 19.93 13.90
C VAL A 160 4.38 18.95 13.42
N ASP A 161 4.62 17.65 13.64
CA ASP A 161 3.89 16.92 14.68
C ASP A 161 4.52 15.52 14.89
N GLY A 162 5.53 15.46 15.76
CA GLY A 162 5.99 14.21 16.38
C GLY A 162 5.04 13.72 17.49
N GLY A 163 3.75 14.07 17.42
CA GLY A 163 2.71 13.67 18.35
C GLY A 163 1.98 12.43 17.88
N THR A 164 2.32 11.27 18.45
CA THR A 164 1.46 10.09 18.44
C THR A 164 0.11 10.42 19.09
N PRO A 165 -1.06 10.16 18.46
CA PRO A 165 -2.37 10.41 19.10
C PRO A 165 -2.85 9.34 20.09
N TRP A 166 -1.98 8.45 20.60
CA TRP A 166 -2.40 7.35 21.50
C TRP A 166 -1.68 7.36 22.85
N ALA A 167 -1.62 8.52 23.49
CA ALA A 167 -1.43 8.63 24.94
C ALA A 167 -2.80 8.80 25.63
#